data_AF-A0A925WTY4-F1
#
_entry.id   AF-A0A925WTY4-F1
#
_cell.length_a   1.000
_cell.length_b   1.000
_cell.length_c   1.000
_cell.angle_alpha   90.00
_cell.angle_beta   90.00
_cell.angle_gamma   90.00
#
_symmetry.space_group_name_H-M   'P 1'
#
loop_
_entity.id
_entity.type
_entity.pdbx_description
1 polymer ?
#
loop_
_entity_poly.entity_id
_entity_poly.type
_entity_poly.pdbx_seq_one_letter_code
_entity_poly.pdbx_strand_id
1 'polypeptide(L)'
;MDRHCSYSPDRRWILTDTYPDTGGFRTRLLFDPAKEQRIDIGRFHGPTPPGGEIRCDLHPRWSRDGRQVCIDSIHENGRRQVYVLDVSGFTAAIARGI
;
A
#
# COMPACT_ATOMS: atom_id res chain seq x y z
N MET A 1 -15.58 5.41 4.29
CA MET A 1 -15.34 4.07 3.69
C MET A 1 -14.61 4.38 2.40
N ASP A 2 -13.34 4.76 2.52
CA ASP A 2 -12.66 5.46 1.45
C ASP A 2 -11.85 4.45 0.62
N ARG A 3 -12.08 4.53 -0.69
CA ARG A 3 -12.02 3.43 -1.65
C ARG A 3 -10.61 3.22 -2.23
N HIS A 4 -9.61 2.96 -1.39
CA HIS A 4 -8.21 2.79 -1.85
C HIS A 4 -7.73 1.33 -1.91
N CYS A 5 -8.64 0.37 -2.05
CA CYS A 5 -8.28 -1.02 -2.27
C CYS A 5 -7.95 -1.26 -3.75
N SER A 6 -6.75 -1.76 -4.02
CA SER A 6 -6.32 -2.15 -5.37
C SER A 6 -5.93 -3.62 -5.40
N TYR A 7 -6.56 -4.37 -6.30
CA TYR A 7 -6.20 -5.75 -6.53
C TYR A 7 -4.92 -5.84 -7.35
N SER A 8 -4.06 -6.77 -6.96
CA SER A 8 -2.97 -7.28 -7.78
C SER A 8 -3.48 -7.81 -9.14
N PRO A 9 -2.60 -7.90 -10.15
CA PRO A 9 -2.98 -8.36 -11.49
C PRO A 9 -3.65 -9.75 -11.51
N ASP A 10 -3.23 -10.63 -10.61
CA ASP A 10 -3.79 -11.98 -10.42
C ASP A 10 -5.06 -12.02 -9.53
N ARG A 11 -5.49 -10.85 -9.02
CA ARG A 11 -6.61 -10.65 -8.08
C ARG A 11 -6.47 -11.39 -6.75
N ARG A 12 -5.27 -11.86 -6.42
CA ARG A 12 -5.05 -12.61 -5.19
C ARG A 12 -4.78 -11.71 -4.00
N TRP A 13 -3.96 -10.70 -4.20
CA TRP A 13 -3.59 -9.73 -3.17
C TRP A 13 -4.41 -8.45 -3.29
N ILE A 14 -4.90 -7.98 -2.15
CA ILE A 14 -5.51 -6.67 -1.98
C ILE A 14 -4.48 -5.76 -1.32
N LEU A 15 -4.11 -4.68 -2.01
CA LEU A 15 -3.34 -3.60 -1.41
C LEU A 15 -4.30 -2.59 -0.78
N THR A 16 -4.15 -2.38 0.53
CA THR A 16 -4.97 -1.47 1.32
C THR A 16 -4.14 -0.82 2.43
N ASP A 17 -4.78 0.05 3.22
CA ASP A 17 -4.16 0.76 4.33
C ASP A 17 -5.06 0.86 5.56
N THR A 18 -4.41 1.09 6.69
CA THR A 18 -5.10 1.36 7.94
C THR A 18 -5.32 2.85 8.12
N TYR A 19 -6.37 3.19 8.87
CA TYR A 19 -6.49 4.53 9.45
C TYR A 19 -5.25 4.88 10.28
N PRO A 20 -4.91 6.18 10.38
CA PRO A 20 -3.81 6.61 11.21
C PRO A 20 -4.05 6.20 12.67
N ASP A 21 -3.03 5.63 13.31
CA ASP A 21 -3.05 5.33 14.73
C ASP A 21 -2.97 6.62 15.57
N THR A 22 -3.01 6.49 16.91
CA THR A 22 -2.89 7.62 17.84
C THR A 22 -1.57 8.40 17.70
N GLY A 23 -0.56 7.80 17.06
CA GLY A 23 0.71 8.44 16.72
C GLY A 23 0.76 9.05 15.31
N GLY A 24 -0.35 9.03 14.56
CA GLY A 24 -0.41 9.57 13.20
C GLY A 24 0.24 8.65 12.15
N PHE A 25 0.48 7.38 12.45
CA PHE A 25 1.07 6.43 11.49
C PHE A 25 -0.02 5.64 10.77
N ARG A 26 0.13 5.55 9.45
CA ARG A 26 -0.70 4.67 8.60
C ARG A 26 0.13 3.48 8.15
N THR A 27 -0.41 2.28 8.32
CA THR A 27 0.24 1.05 7.87
C THR A 27 -0.31 0.64 6.52
N ARG A 28 0.60 0.32 5.61
CA ARG A 28 0.33 -0.25 4.29
C ARG A 28 0.43 -1.74 4.37
N LEU A 29 -0.58 -2.43 3.85
CA LEU A 29 -0.66 -3.87 3.95
C LEU A 29 -1.17 -4.51 2.66
N LEU A 30 -0.66 -5.70 2.41
CA LEU A 30 -1.21 -6.66 1.46
C LEU A 30 -2.07 -7.66 2.23
N PHE A 31 -3.25 -7.93 1.71
CA PHE A 31 -4.17 -8.90 2.27
C PHE A 31 -4.53 -9.95 1.22
N ASP A 32 -4.33 -11.24 1.54
CA ASP A 32 -4.80 -12.38 0.76
C ASP A 32 -6.10 -12.89 1.41
N PRO A 33 -7.29 -12.57 0.83
CA PRO A 33 -8.56 -12.98 1.39
C PRO A 33 -8.79 -14.49 1.33
N ALA A 34 -8.09 -15.22 0.44
CA ALA A 34 -8.24 -16.67 0.34
C ALA A 34 -7.54 -17.40 1.50
N LYS A 35 -6.52 -16.78 2.11
CA LYS A 35 -5.76 -17.34 3.23
C LYS A 35 -5.96 -16.57 4.54
N GLU A 36 -6.78 -15.53 4.52
CA GLU A 36 -6.89 -14.54 5.61
C GLU A 36 -5.53 -14.01 6.08
N GLN A 37 -4.58 -13.89 5.14
CA GLN A 37 -3.20 -13.53 5.45
C GLN A 37 -2.97 -12.04 5.24
N ARG A 38 -2.42 -11.37 6.24
CA ARG A 38 -2.00 -9.97 6.18
C ARG A 38 -0.48 -9.86 6.19
N ILE A 39 0.06 -8.99 5.35
CA ILE A 39 1.48 -8.66 5.25
C ILE A 39 1.62 -7.15 5.30
N ASP A 40 2.31 -6.63 6.31
CA ASP A 40 2.59 -5.19 6.43
C ASP A 40 3.82 -4.85 5.59
N ILE A 41 3.61 -4.05 4.54
CA ILE A 41 4.65 -3.65 3.58
C ILE A 41 5.29 -2.30 3.92
N GLY A 42 4.76 -1.58 4.90
CA GLY A 42 5.38 -0.37 5.42
C GLY A 42 4.49 0.40 6.40
N ARG A 43 5.11 1.18 7.28
CA ARG A 43 4.42 2.07 8.23
C ARG A 43 4.94 3.48 8.02
N PHE A 44 4.04 4.38 7.65
CA PHE A 44 4.39 5.74 7.22
C PHE A 44 3.73 6.76 8.12
N HIS A 45 4.50 7.75 8.56
CA HIS A 45 3.99 8.87 9.33
C HIS A 45 3.18 9.79 8.40
N GLY A 46 1.90 9.97 8.70
CA GLY A 46 0.99 10.85 7.99
C GLY A 46 0.35 11.79 9.00
N PRO A 47 1.02 12.92 9.35
CA PRO A 47 0.48 13.86 10.33
C PRO A 47 -0.85 14.38 9.83
N THR A 48 -1.96 13.94 10.40
CA THR A 48 -3.29 14.42 10.00
C THR A 48 -3.46 15.83 10.58
N PRO A 49 -3.46 16.91 9.78
CA PRO A 49 -3.58 18.25 10.31
C PRO A 49 -4.98 18.42 10.93
N PRO A 50 -5.11 19.23 12.00
CA PRO A 50 -6.43 19.55 12.54
C PRO A 50 -7.27 20.24 11.45
N GLY A 51 -8.35 19.59 11.02
CA GLY A 51 -9.27 20.12 9.99
C GLY A 51 -8.87 19.87 8.53
N GLY A 52 -7.82 19.07 8.27
CA GLY A 52 -7.34 18.79 6.91
C GLY A 52 -7.42 17.30 6.55
N GLU A 53 -8.21 16.98 5.53
CA GLU A 53 -8.17 15.70 4.84
C GLU A 53 -6.85 15.63 4.06
N ILE A 54 -5.85 14.87 4.54
CA ILE A 54 -4.68 14.57 3.70
C ILE A 54 -5.17 13.65 2.59
N ARG A 55 -5.57 14.28 1.48
CA ARG A 55 -5.70 13.66 0.16
C ARG A 55 -4.31 13.40 -0.41
N CYS A 56 -3.51 12.60 0.26
CA CYS A 56 -2.72 11.66 -0.50
C CYS A 56 -3.74 10.63 -0.96
N ASP A 57 -4.36 10.90 -2.11
CA ASP A 57 -4.96 9.84 -2.93
C ASP A 57 -3.80 8.94 -3.29
N LEU A 58 -3.56 8.03 -2.37
CA LEU A 58 -2.63 6.94 -2.51
C LEU A 58 -3.30 6.12 -3.58
N HIS A 59 -2.86 6.26 -4.82
CA HIS A 59 -3.29 5.39 -5.91
C HIS A 59 -2.32 4.21 -5.91
N PRO A 60 -2.53 3.16 -5.08
CA PRO A 60 -1.70 1.99 -5.11
C PRO A 60 -1.81 1.35 -6.50
N ARG A 61 -0.73 1.48 -7.26
CA ARG A 61 -0.60 0.88 -8.59
C ARG A 61 0.35 -0.28 -8.47
N TRP A 62 -0.14 -1.44 -8.87
CA TRP A 62 0.68 -2.61 -9.09
C TRP A 62 1.45 -2.45 -10.40
N SER A 63 2.69 -2.93 -10.42
CA SER A 63 3.36 -3.24 -11.66
C SER A 63 2.59 -4.34 -12.41
N ARG A 64 2.71 -4.39 -13.74
CA ARG A 64 1.98 -5.38 -14.55
C ARG A 64 2.38 -6.82 -14.23
N ASP A 65 3.60 -7.03 -13.79
CA ASP A 65 4.12 -8.33 -13.34
C ASP A 65 3.74 -8.65 -11.88
N GLY A 66 3.07 -7.73 -11.17
CA GLY A 66 2.64 -7.89 -9.78
C GLY A 66 3.78 -7.93 -8.75
N ARG A 67 5.02 -7.61 -9.16
CA ARG A 67 6.20 -7.68 -8.29
C ARG A 67 6.45 -6.41 -7.49
N GLN A 68 5.89 -5.28 -7.91
CA GLN A 68 6.13 -3.99 -7.31
C GLN A 68 4.83 -3.22 -7.10
N VAL A 69 4.84 -2.35 -6.09
CA VAL A 69 3.73 -1.44 -5.81
C VAL A 69 4.24 -0.02 -5.62
N CYS A 70 3.50 0.93 -6.19
CA CYS A 70 3.79 2.35 -6.08
C CYS A 70 2.90 2.98 -5.01
N ILE A 71 3.49 3.76 -4.10
CA ILE A 71 2.79 4.52 -3.06
C ILE A 71 3.22 5.97 -3.05
N ASP A 72 2.32 6.88 -2.71
CA ASP A 72 2.68 8.24 -2.31
C ASP A 72 2.99 8.28 -0.80
N SER A 73 3.94 9.08 -0.35
CA SER A 73 4.14 9.31 1.07
C SER A 73 4.82 10.65 1.33
N ILE A 74 4.57 11.23 2.50
CA ILE A 74 5.18 12.48 2.98
C ILE A 74 6.18 12.24 4.13
N HIS A 75 6.47 10.97 4.45
CA HIS A 75 7.10 10.58 5.70
C HIS A 75 8.54 11.07 5.93
N GLU A 76 9.33 11.28 4.87
CA GLU A 76 10.73 11.73 5.03
C GLU A 76 10.80 13.22 5.41
N ASN A 77 10.20 14.10 4.61
CA ASN A 77 10.47 15.55 4.69
C ASN A 77 9.18 16.40 4.75
N GLY A 78 8.01 15.78 4.99
CA GLY A 78 6.71 16.43 4.87
C GLY A 78 6.30 16.79 3.43
N ARG A 79 7.14 16.47 2.44
CA ARG A 79 6.89 16.68 1.01
C ARG A 79 6.38 15.39 0.38
N ARG A 80 5.36 15.48 -0.48
CA ARG A 80 4.83 14.31 -1.21
C ARG A 80 5.90 13.77 -2.15
N GLN A 81 6.25 12.50 -1.96
CA GLN A 81 7.13 11.73 -2.81
C GLN A 81 6.44 10.44 -3.21
N VAL A 82 6.91 9.85 -4.31
CA VAL A 82 6.45 8.56 -4.81
C VAL A 82 7.51 7.51 -4.53
N TYR A 83 7.12 6.42 -3.90
CA TYR A 83 8.00 5.29 -3.55
C TYR A 83 7.53 4.04 -4.27
N VAL A 84 8.49 3.26 -4.76
CA VAL A 84 8.25 1.93 -5.34
C VAL A 84 8.77 0.90 -4.36
N LEU A 85 7.90 0.00 -3.94
CA LEU A 85 8.21 -1.09 -3.02
C LEU A 85 8.26 -2.41 -3.81
N ASP A 86 9.34 -3.16 -3.64
CA ASP A 86 9.41 -4.55 -4.13
C ASP A 86 8.62 -5.45 -3.18
N VAL A 87 7.58 -6.09 -3.71
CA VAL A 87 6.72 -7.04 -2.98
C VAL A 87 6.87 -8.46 -3.54
N SER A 88 7.84 -8.70 -4.42
CA SER A 88 8.05 -10.00 -5.06
C SER A 88 8.35 -11.11 -4.05
N GLY A 89 9.00 -10.80 -2.92
CA GLY A 89 9.23 -11.76 -1.83
C GLY A 89 7.94 -12.29 -1.17
N PHE A 90 6.84 -11.55 -1.29
CA PHE A 90 5.52 -11.94 -0.75
C PHE A 90 4.59 -12.48 -1.83
N THR A 91 4.77 -12.02 -3.06
CA THR A 91 3.85 -12.24 -4.20
C THR A 91 4.40 -13.24 -5.22
N ALA A 92 5.53 -13.89 -4.94
CA ALA A 92 6.33 -14.80 -5.81
C ALA A 92 5.59 -15.96 -6.53
N ALA A 93 4.27 -16.05 -6.47
CA ALA A 93 3.49 -16.92 -7.33
C ALA A 93 3.48 -16.48 -8.81
N ILE A 94 3.86 -15.23 -9.15
CA ILE A 94 3.84 -14.70 -10.53
C ILE A 94 5.18 -14.92 -11.26
N ALA A 95 5.75 -16.11 -11.13
CA ALA A 95 6.86 -16.56 -11.98
C ALA A 95 6.56 -17.97 -12.51
N ARG A 96 5.53 -18.10 -13.35
CA ARG A 96 5.42 -19.20 -14.30
C ARG A 96 4.89 -18.70 -15.64
N GLY A 97 5.71 -18.91 -16.68
CA GLY A 97 5.40 -18.75 -18.10
C GLY A 97 6.07 -17.50 -18.68
N ILE A 98 7.05 -17.59 -19.58
CA ILE A 98 7.31 -18.60 -20.64
C ILE A 98 8.71 -19.20 -20.57
#